data_AF-A0AAV2FD32-F1
#
_entry.id   AF-A0AAV2FD32-F1
#
_cell.length_a   1.000
_cell.length_b   1.000
_cell.length_c   1.000
_cell.angle_alpha   90.00
_cell.angle_beta   90.00
_cell.angle_gamma   90.00
#
_symmetry.space_group_name_H-M   'P 1'
#
loop_
_entity.id
_entity.type
_entity.pdbx_description
1 polymer ?
#
loop_
_entity_poly.entity_id
_entity_poly.type
_entity_poly.pdbx_seq_one_letter_code
_entity_poly.pdbx_strand_id
1 'polypeptide(L)'
;MKYLSTSDIERNKARLVAKGYTQREGIGYMDTFALVVKITIVRLFLVVAVVRNWHLHQLDINNAFLHGDLTKDVYRKLPQGVAAPANIRNPVSKLRRAIYGLKHASQQWFSKLSDSLL
;
A
#
# COMPACT_ATOMS: atom_id res chain seq x y z
N MET A 1 20.15 4.06 -2.54
CA MET A 1 20.86 3.53 -3.73
C MET A 1 20.90 2.02 -3.66
N LYS A 2 20.93 1.34 -4.80
CA LYS A 2 21.34 -0.06 -4.92
C LYS A 2 22.70 -0.05 -5.62
N TYR A 3 23.65 -0.81 -5.08
CA TYR A 3 25.01 -0.90 -5.61
C TYR A 3 25.20 -2.27 -6.29
N LEU A 4 26.03 -2.30 -7.32
CA LEU A 4 26.56 -3.53 -7.91
C LEU A 4 27.57 -4.19 -6.96
N SER A 5 27.95 -5.44 -7.23
CA SER A 5 29.04 -6.11 -6.53
C SER A 5 30.40 -5.40 -6.70
N THR A 6 30.52 -4.58 -7.74
CA THR A 6 31.69 -3.72 -8.03
C THR A 6 31.70 -2.41 -7.24
N SER A 7 30.72 -2.19 -6.35
CA SER A 7 30.49 -0.94 -5.61
C SER A 7 30.02 0.26 -6.45
N ASP A 8 29.75 0.06 -7.74
CA ASP A 8 29.12 1.07 -8.59
C ASP A 8 27.63 1.22 -8.32
N ILE A 9 27.08 2.42 -8.55
CA ILE A 9 25.64 2.67 -8.36
C ILE A 9 24.86 2.00 -9.49
N GLU A 10 24.11 0.94 -9.16
CA GLU A 10 23.20 0.26 -10.09
C GLU A 10 21.93 1.09 -10.33
N ARG A 11 21.33 1.60 -9.25
CA ARG A 11 20.06 2.34 -9.32
C ARG A 11 19.81 3.26 -8.13
N ASN A 12 19.31 4.45 -8.42
CA ASN A 12 18.72 5.35 -7.42
C ASN A 12 17.28 4.92 -7.11
N LYS A 13 17.02 4.61 -5.84
CA LYS A 13 15.69 4.23 -5.34
C LYS A 13 15.13 5.39 -4.54
N ALA A 14 13.96 5.88 -4.94
CA ALA A 14 13.15 6.81 -4.16
C ALA A 14 11.80 6.14 -3.86
N ARG A 15 11.22 6.43 -2.68
CA ARG A 15 9.90 5.91 -2.28
C ARG A 15 8.95 7.08 -2.03
N LEU A 16 7.81 7.04 -2.70
CA LEU A 16 6.72 7.98 -2.43
C LEU A 16 5.84 7.41 -1.31
N VAL A 17 5.93 7.99 -0.12
CA VAL A 17 5.19 7.55 1.07
C VAL A 17 4.25 8.65 1.54
N ALA A 18 2.98 8.34 1.78
CA ALA A 18 2.05 9.28 2.38
C ALA A 18 2.33 9.47 3.87
N LYS A 19 2.10 10.69 4.37
CA LYS A 19 2.15 11.00 5.80
C LYS A 19 0.74 10.81 6.39
N GLY A 20 0.30 9.58 6.58
CA GLY A 20 -1.06 9.24 7.03
C GLY A 20 -1.48 9.90 8.33
N TYR A 21 -0.53 10.15 9.23
CA TYR A 21 -0.74 10.88 10.48
C TYR A 21 -1.11 12.36 10.28
N THR A 22 -0.80 12.94 9.12
CA THR A 22 -1.16 14.33 8.76
C THR A 22 -2.45 14.43 7.94
N GLN A 23 -3.11 13.31 7.66
CA GLN A 23 -4.41 13.33 6.98
C GLN A 23 -5.43 14.03 7.88
N ARG A 24 -5.95 15.18 7.42
CA ARG A 24 -7.02 15.92 8.09
C ARG A 24 -8.37 15.25 7.83
N GLU A 25 -9.20 15.26 8.85
CA GLU A 25 -10.45 14.51 8.97
C GLU A 25 -11.59 15.08 8.11
N GLY A 26 -12.42 14.16 7.61
CA GLY A 26 -13.71 14.28 6.92
C GLY A 26 -14.43 12.93 7.00
N ILE A 27 -15.68 12.79 6.52
CA ILE A 27 -16.54 11.58 6.67
C ILE A 27 -15.72 10.29 6.48
N GLY A 28 -15.61 9.44 7.50
CA GLY A 28 -14.95 8.12 7.46
C GLY A 28 -13.49 8.06 7.92
N TYR A 29 -13.09 8.87 8.90
CA TYR A 29 -11.75 8.85 9.53
C TYR A 29 -11.60 7.77 10.62
N MET A 30 -12.70 7.17 11.09
CA MET A 30 -12.72 6.36 12.31
C MET A 30 -12.50 4.85 12.12
N ASP A 31 -12.49 4.34 10.89
CA ASP A 31 -12.37 2.91 10.66
C ASP A 31 -10.89 2.49 10.60
N THR A 32 -10.32 2.20 11.76
CA THR A 32 -8.98 1.60 11.87
C THR A 32 -9.04 0.15 11.39
N PHE A 33 -8.75 -0.07 10.10
CA PHE A 33 -8.71 -1.41 9.51
C PHE A 33 -7.32 -2.04 9.64
N ALA A 34 -7.17 -2.99 10.54
CA ALA A 34 -5.98 -3.81 10.68
C ALA A 34 -6.36 -5.29 10.55
N LEU A 35 -6.17 -5.86 9.35
CA LEU A 35 -6.31 -7.30 9.14
C LEU A 35 -5.00 -7.98 9.56
N VAL A 36 -4.83 -8.20 10.87
CA VAL A 36 -3.72 -9.02 11.38
C VAL A 36 -4.25 -10.42 11.64
N VAL A 37 -3.89 -11.36 10.75
CA VAL A 37 -4.15 -12.77 11.01
C VAL A 37 -3.29 -13.23 12.19
N LYS A 38 -3.93 -13.88 13.17
CA LYS A 38 -3.23 -14.50 14.30
C LYS A 38 -2.43 -15.71 13.81
N ILE A 39 -1.20 -15.86 14.29
CA ILE A 39 -0.34 -17.01 13.93
C ILE A 39 -0.99 -18.37 14.24
N THR A 40 -1.83 -18.44 15.27
CA THR A 40 -2.60 -19.64 15.63
C THR A 40 -3.53 -20.07 14.51
N ILE A 41 -4.17 -19.14 13.81
CA ILE A 41 -5.06 -19.43 12.67
C ILE A 41 -4.24 -19.97 11.50
N VAL A 42 -3.08 -19.37 11.21
CA VAL A 42 -2.17 -19.85 10.16
C VAL A 42 -1.74 -21.29 10.43
N ARG A 43 -1.32 -21.60 11.67
CA ARG A 43 -0.92 -22.95 12.07
C ARG A 43 -2.06 -23.95 11.93
N LEU A 44 -3.27 -23.59 12.38
CA LEU A 44 -4.45 -24.44 12.25
C LEU A 44 -4.77 -24.73 10.78
N PHE A 45 -4.74 -23.70 9.92
CA PHE A 45 -4.96 -23.85 8.49
C PHE A 45 -3.94 -24.80 7.84
N LEU A 46 -2.65 -24.67 8.19
CA LEU A 46 -1.60 -25.56 7.69
C LEU A 46 -1.82 -27.01 8.12
N VAL A 47 -2.20 -27.25 9.38
CA VAL A 47 -2.51 -28.61 9.87
C VAL A 47 -3.67 -29.21 9.09
N VAL A 48 -4.74 -28.45 8.86
CA VAL A 48 -5.88 -28.91 8.06
C VAL A 48 -5.45 -29.24 6.63
N ALA A 49 -4.65 -28.37 6.00
CA ALA A 49 -4.16 -28.61 4.64
C ALA A 49 -3.36 -29.91 4.54
N VAL A 50 -2.48 -30.20 5.50
CA VAL A 50 -1.70 -31.45 5.55
C VAL A 50 -2.62 -32.66 5.75
N VAL A 51 -3.53 -32.62 6.72
CA VAL A 51 -4.46 -33.74 7.02
C VAL A 51 -5.38 -34.04 5.82
N ARG A 52 -5.76 -33.01 5.06
CA ARG A 52 -6.61 -33.13 3.88
C ARG A 52 -5.83 -33.34 2.58
N ASN A 53 -4.50 -33.41 2.64
CA ASN A 53 -3.61 -33.49 1.48
C ASN A 53 -3.87 -32.38 0.44
N TRP A 54 -4.15 -31.16 0.91
CA TRP A 54 -4.38 -29.99 0.06
C TRP A 54 -3.06 -29.40 -0.43
N HIS A 55 -3.04 -29.00 -1.69
CA HIS A 55 -1.92 -28.26 -2.26
C HIS A 55 -2.01 -26.80 -1.85
N LEU A 56 -0.91 -26.24 -1.37
CA LEU A 56 -0.82 -24.85 -0.93
C LEU A 56 0.02 -24.04 -1.92
N HIS A 57 -0.50 -22.87 -2.30
CA HIS A 57 0.20 -21.89 -3.11
C HIS A 57 0.40 -20.61 -2.32
N GLN A 58 1.63 -20.07 -2.36
CA GLN A 58 1.94 -18.77 -1.78
C GLN A 58 1.95 -17.73 -2.90
N LEU A 59 1.28 -16.60 -2.65
CA LEU A 59 1.23 -15.46 -3.55
C LEU A 59 1.89 -14.26 -2.88
N ASP A 60 2.98 -13.76 -3.47
CA ASP A 60 3.63 -12.51 -3.07
C ASP A 60 3.38 -11.43 -4.13
N ILE A 61 2.74 -10.32 -3.71
CA ILE A 61 2.23 -9.30 -4.63
C ILE A 61 3.08 -8.04 -4.51
N ASN A 62 3.83 -7.78 -5.57
CA ASN A 62 4.63 -6.57 -5.68
C ASN A 62 3.74 -5.33 -5.65
N ASN A 63 4.07 -4.38 -4.77
CA ASN A 63 3.37 -3.10 -4.63
C ASN A 63 1.86 -3.23 -4.36
N ALA A 64 1.45 -4.23 -3.57
CA ALA A 64 0.05 -4.52 -3.21
C ALA A 64 -0.86 -3.27 -3.06
N PHE A 65 -0.44 -2.25 -2.30
CA PHE A 65 -1.27 -1.06 -2.09
C PHE A 65 -1.56 -0.26 -3.37
N LEU A 66 -0.67 -0.26 -4.37
CA LEU A 66 -0.91 0.43 -5.64
C LEU A 66 -2.04 -0.19 -6.46
N HIS A 67 -2.44 -1.43 -6.15
CA HIS A 67 -3.59 -2.07 -6.76
C HIS A 67 -4.91 -1.64 -6.11
N GLY A 68 -4.87 -1.14 -4.86
CA GLY A 68 -6.04 -0.62 -4.17
C GLY A 68 -6.59 0.64 -4.83
N ASP A 69 -7.87 0.61 -5.16
CA ASP A 69 -8.62 1.76 -5.68
C ASP A 69 -8.83 2.79 -4.56
N LEU A 70 -8.83 4.08 -4.87
CA LEU A 70 -9.17 5.12 -3.90
C LEU A 70 -10.65 5.46 -4.04
N THR A 71 -11.45 5.14 -3.02
CA THR A 71 -12.88 5.53 -2.98
C THR A 71 -13.08 7.02 -2.75
N LYS A 72 -12.06 7.72 -2.23
CA LYS A 72 -12.09 9.15 -1.95
C LYS A 72 -10.90 9.84 -2.57
N ASP A 73 -11.13 11.09 -2.97
CA ASP A 73 -10.07 11.95 -3.46
C ASP A 73 -9.08 12.27 -2.35
N VAL A 74 -7.82 11.87 -2.54
CA VAL A 74 -6.72 12.18 -1.63
C VAL A 74 -5.73 13.09 -2.32
N TYR A 75 -5.49 14.26 -1.72
CA TYR A 75 -4.52 15.23 -2.17
C TYR A 75 -3.30 15.26 -1.24
N ARG A 76 -2.12 15.44 -1.81
CA ARG A 76 -0.86 15.52 -1.08
C ARG A 76 -0.08 16.75 -1.57
N LYS A 77 0.65 17.41 -0.67
CA LYS A 77 1.68 18.40 -1.07
C LYS A 77 2.66 17.77 -2.06
N LEU A 78 3.09 18.56 -3.03
CA LEU A 78 4.08 18.13 -4.02
C LEU A 78 5.33 17.56 -3.30
N PRO A 79 5.86 16.41 -3.75
CA PRO A 79 7.08 15.86 -3.19
C PRO A 79 8.27 16.82 -3.40
N GLN A 80 9.22 16.79 -2.47
CA GLN A 80 10.47 17.52 -2.64
C GLN A 80 11.19 17.03 -3.90
N GLY A 81 11.70 17.95 -4.71
CA GLY A 81 12.36 17.65 -5.98
C GLY A 81 11.41 17.59 -7.20
N VAL A 82 10.10 17.78 -7.00
CA VAL A 82 9.16 17.96 -8.12
C VAL A 82 8.94 19.46 -8.35
N ALA A 83 9.13 19.91 -9.60
CA ALA A 83 8.90 21.31 -9.97
C ALA A 83 7.42 21.67 -9.85
N ALA A 84 7.15 22.77 -9.16
CA ALA A 84 5.84 23.39 -9.07
C ALA A 84 5.50 24.10 -10.40
N PRO A 85 4.28 23.98 -10.93
CA PRO A 85 3.82 24.83 -12.02
C PRO A 85 3.86 26.30 -11.58
N ALA A 86 4.48 27.17 -12.40
CA ALA A 86 4.73 28.58 -12.06
C ALA A 86 3.45 29.37 -11.69
N ASN A 87 2.30 28.94 -12.24
CA ASN A 87 1.03 29.65 -12.12
C ASN A 87 0.11 29.13 -11.01
N ILE A 88 0.55 28.15 -10.20
CA ILE A 88 -0.29 27.54 -9.16
C ILE A 88 0.22 27.94 -7.78
N ARG A 89 -0.58 28.69 -7.04
CA ARG A 89 -0.35 28.94 -5.61
C ARG A 89 -0.63 27.65 -4.83
N ASN A 90 0.36 27.15 -4.08
CA ASN A 90 0.30 25.92 -3.27
C ASN A 90 -0.05 24.64 -4.06
N PRO A 91 0.83 24.18 -4.96
CA PRO A 91 0.57 23.01 -5.79
C PRO A 91 0.42 21.73 -4.95
N VAL A 92 -0.60 20.94 -5.28
CA VAL A 92 -0.90 19.63 -4.69
C VAL A 92 -1.03 18.58 -5.78
N SER A 93 -0.68 17.34 -5.46
CA SER A 93 -0.87 16.17 -6.32
C SER A 93 -2.07 15.34 -5.84
N LYS A 94 -2.99 15.02 -6.75
CA LYS A 94 -4.06 14.04 -6.51
C LYS A 94 -3.50 12.63 -6.66
N LEU A 95 -3.74 11.78 -5.66
CA LEU A 95 -3.41 10.36 -5.75
C LEU A 95 -4.46 9.62 -6.57
N ARG A 96 -4.01 8.75 -7.48
CA ARG A 96 -4.89 7.88 -8.28
C ARG A 96 -5.04 6.47 -7.72
N ARG A 97 -4.08 6.04 -6.89
CA ARG A 97 -4.00 4.71 -6.28
C ARG A 97 -3.62 4.84 -4.81
N ALA A 98 -3.99 3.87 -4.00
CA ALA A 98 -3.51 3.82 -2.63
C ALA A 98 -1.99 3.65 -2.57
N ILE A 99 -1.33 4.37 -1.67
CA ILE A 99 0.12 4.29 -1.47
C ILE A 99 0.43 3.98 -0.01
N TYR A 100 1.64 3.48 0.24
CA TYR A 100 2.11 3.21 1.58
C TYR A 100 2.00 4.47 2.47
N GLY A 101 1.56 4.28 3.70
CA GLY A 101 1.39 5.34 4.68
C GLY A 101 0.07 6.10 4.58
N LEU A 102 -0.86 5.76 3.69
CA LEU A 102 -2.27 6.20 3.82
C LEU A 102 -2.94 5.36 4.91
N LYS A 103 -3.76 5.97 5.76
CA LYS A 103 -4.48 5.23 6.83
C LYS A 103 -5.35 4.09 6.30
N HIS A 104 -5.98 4.28 5.14
CA HIS A 104 -6.90 3.32 4.54
C HIS A 104 -6.28 2.46 3.42
N ALA A 105 -4.96 2.52 3.19
CA ALA A 105 -4.34 1.75 2.10
C ALA A 105 -4.52 0.23 2.25
N SER A 106 -4.45 -0.28 3.48
CA SER A 106 -4.67 -1.70 3.80
C SER A 106 -6.08 -2.15 3.44
N GLN A 107 -7.08 -1.34 3.81
CA GLN A 107 -8.49 -1.60 3.53
C GLN A 107 -8.78 -1.62 2.03
N GLN A 108 -8.33 -0.58 1.31
CA GLN A 108 -8.53 -0.50 -0.15
C GLN A 108 -7.89 -1.66 -0.89
N TRP A 109 -6.70 -2.08 -0.44
CA TRP A 109 -6.06 -3.28 -0.96
C TRP A 109 -6.87 -4.55 -0.65
N PHE A 110 -7.34 -4.72 0.58
CA PHE A 110 -8.12 -5.89 0.97
C PHE A 110 -9.43 -6.00 0.19
N SER A 111 -10.16 -4.90 0.00
CA SER A 111 -11.35 -4.86 -0.85
C SER A 111 -11.01 -5.29 -2.27
N LYS A 112 -9.95 -4.71 -2.87
CA LYS A 112 -9.54 -5.07 -4.24
C LYS A 112 -9.16 -6.54 -4.38
N LEU A 113 -8.42 -7.06 -3.40
CA LEU A 113 -7.99 -8.45 -3.37
C LEU A 113 -9.19 -9.39 -3.25
N SER A 114 -10.12 -9.08 -2.34
CA SER A 114 -11.35 -9.85 -2.15
C SER A 114 -12.18 -9.89 -3.43
N ASP A 115 -12.41 -8.73 -4.06
CA ASP A 115 -13.18 -8.61 -5.31
C ASP A 115 -12.51 -9.33 -6.50
N SER A 116 -11.19 -9.54 -6.45
CA SER A 116 -10.44 -10.19 -7.53
C SER A 116 -10.33 -11.71 -7.35
N LEU A 117 -10.56 -12.21 -6.13
CA LEU A 117 -10.43 -13.63 -5.77
C LEU A 117 -11.79 -14.33 -5.58
N LEU A 118 -12.87 -13.57 -5.38
CA LEU A 118 -14.25 -14.03 -5.25
C LEU A 118 -15.03 -13.80 -6.54
#